data_AF-A0A2D6JRW7-F1
#
_entry.id   AF-A0A2D6JRW7-F1
#
_cell.length_a   1.000
_cell.length_b   1.000
_cell.length_c   1.000
_cell.angle_alpha   90.00
_cell.angle_beta   90.00
_cell.angle_gamma   90.00
#
_symmetry.space_group_name_H-M   'P 1'
#
loop_
_entity.id
_entity.type
_entity.pdbx_description
1 polymer ?
#
loop_
_entity_poly.entity_id
_entity_poly.type
_entity_poly.pdbx_seq_one_letter_code
_entity_poly.pdbx_strand_id
1 'polypeptide(L)'
;MNDMSRVYEDWVIDTLINPGFLTMCPQPDMFIDDIGGKFDIYESFPKFYNDWRWYKSLYGKNKLFNEQFLNSYYRNIHNFFDYRNCHTQISKELGREIEVESFNFISQIARKEDNNDAIIDDKIFNSIQNIGLFMSNINEYWINSFKEVADLMESKSITKNDISKMKYFHKLFGRELIYVSAIKL
;
A
#
# COMPACT_ATOMS: atom_id res chain seq x y z
N MET A 1 -4.31 0.34 20.17
CA MET A 1 -3.11 -0.22 19.53
C MET A 1 -1.94 0.10 20.42
N ASN A 2 -1.39 -0.89 21.13
CA ASN A 2 -0.24 -0.66 22.02
C ASN A 2 1.10 -0.87 21.30
N ASP A 3 1.06 -1.39 20.06
CA ASP A 3 2.25 -1.77 19.29
C ASP A 3 2.66 -0.71 18.24
N MET A 4 1.99 0.45 18.21
CA MET A 4 2.43 1.56 17.34
C MET A 4 3.63 2.26 17.96
N SER A 5 4.62 2.58 17.13
CA SER A 5 5.82 3.32 17.55
C SER A 5 5.53 4.79 17.92
N ARG A 6 4.34 5.29 17.57
CA ARG A 6 3.86 6.66 17.79
C ARG A 6 2.50 6.63 18.49
N VAL A 7 2.23 7.64 19.33
CA VAL A 7 0.88 7.87 19.85
C VAL A 7 -0.06 8.26 18.71
N TYR A 8 -1.36 8.03 18.87
CA TYR A 8 -2.30 8.17 17.76
C TYR A 8 -2.39 9.61 17.23
N GLU A 9 -2.21 10.60 18.10
CA GLU A 9 -2.21 12.02 17.72
C GLU A 9 -1.03 12.33 16.79
N ASP A 10 0.16 11.88 17.15
CA ASP A 10 1.37 12.09 16.35
C ASP A 10 1.28 11.37 15.00
N TRP A 11 0.70 10.17 15.00
CA TRP A 11 0.44 9.42 13.76
C TRP A 11 -0.49 10.19 12.81
N VAL A 12 -1.58 10.77 13.32
CA VAL A 12 -2.49 11.61 12.51
C VAL A 12 -1.75 12.82 11.94
N ILE A 13 -0.92 13.47 12.74
CA ILE A 13 -0.14 14.64 12.30
C ILE A 13 0.84 14.24 11.19
N ASP A 14 1.58 13.15 11.39
CA ASP A 14 2.63 12.70 10.45
C ASP A 14 2.05 12.15 9.13
N THR A 15 0.91 11.45 9.18
CA THR A 15 0.40 10.68 8.03
C THR A 15 -0.78 11.36 7.33
N LEU A 16 -1.63 12.11 8.04
CA LEU A 16 -2.84 12.73 7.46
C LEU A 16 -2.77 14.25 7.28
N ILE A 17 -1.96 14.94 8.08
CA ILE A 17 -1.86 16.41 8.05
C ILE A 17 -0.58 16.87 7.36
N ASN A 18 0.54 16.17 7.58
CA ASN A 18 1.82 16.53 6.98
C ASN A 18 1.87 16.07 5.50
N PRO A 19 2.01 16.99 4.53
CA PRO A 19 2.05 16.64 3.11
C PRO A 19 3.30 15.81 2.75
N GLY A 20 4.35 15.85 3.57
CA GLY A 20 5.59 15.13 3.34
C GLY A 20 5.40 13.63 3.12
N PHE A 21 4.43 13.01 3.81
CA PHE A 21 4.14 11.58 3.67
C PHE A 21 3.70 11.21 2.25
N LEU A 22 2.85 12.02 1.63
CA LEU A 22 2.33 11.78 0.27
C LEU A 22 3.39 11.94 -0.82
N THR A 23 4.42 12.76 -0.55
CA THR A 23 5.53 12.99 -1.48
C THR A 23 6.65 11.95 -1.37
N MET A 24 6.60 11.07 -0.36
CA MET A 24 7.65 10.09 -0.03
C MET A 24 7.09 8.66 0.07
N CYS A 25 6.45 8.15 -0.99
CA CYS A 25 6.03 6.76 -1.08
C CYS A 25 6.87 5.96 -2.10
N PRO A 26 8.15 5.65 -1.81
CA PRO A 26 8.95 4.80 -2.70
C PRO A 26 8.38 3.38 -2.72
N GLN A 27 8.19 2.86 -3.93
CA GLN A 27 7.74 1.49 -4.15
C GLN A 27 8.92 0.52 -3.92
N PRO A 28 8.68 -0.74 -3.49
CA PRO A 28 9.78 -1.67 -3.24
C PRO A 28 10.67 -1.98 -4.45
N ASP A 29 10.13 -1.90 -5.67
CA ASP A 29 10.92 -2.03 -6.89
C ASP A 29 11.84 -0.84 -7.12
N MET A 30 11.40 0.40 -6.86
CA MET A 30 12.26 1.59 -6.92
C MET A 30 13.47 1.47 -5.99
N PHE A 31 13.26 0.94 -4.77
CA PHE A 31 14.35 0.69 -3.83
C PHE A 31 15.35 -0.34 -4.37
N ILE A 32 14.85 -1.44 -4.94
CA ILE A 32 15.70 -2.48 -5.52
C ILE A 32 16.42 -2.01 -6.77
N ASP A 33 15.79 -1.20 -7.60
CA ASP A 33 16.41 -0.64 -8.81
C ASP A 33 17.59 0.29 -8.44
N ASP A 34 17.48 1.05 -7.34
CA ASP A 34 18.53 1.97 -6.91
C ASP A 34 19.69 1.27 -6.17
N ILE A 35 19.39 0.34 -5.25
CA ILE A 35 20.42 -0.27 -4.38
C ILE A 35 20.64 -1.78 -4.56
N GLY A 36 19.79 -2.47 -5.33
CA GLY A 36 19.78 -3.93 -5.44
C GLY A 36 21.02 -4.53 -6.11
N GLY A 37 21.81 -3.73 -6.82
CA GLY A 37 23.13 -4.13 -7.33
C GLY A 37 24.24 -4.14 -6.26
N LYS A 38 23.97 -3.64 -5.05
CA LYS A 38 24.92 -3.54 -3.93
C LYS A 38 24.44 -4.32 -2.70
N PHE A 39 23.14 -4.56 -2.59
CA PHE A 39 22.52 -5.21 -1.44
C PHE A 39 21.50 -6.27 -1.88
N ASP A 40 21.46 -7.36 -1.13
CA ASP A 40 20.37 -8.34 -1.18
C ASP A 40 19.41 -8.07 -0.02
N ILE A 41 18.11 -8.08 -0.29
CA ILE A 41 17.08 -8.11 0.75
C ILE A 41 17.17 -9.45 1.46
N TYR A 42 17.36 -9.37 2.78
CA TYR A 42 17.49 -10.55 3.64
C TYR A 42 16.16 -10.90 4.30
N GLU A 43 15.50 -9.93 4.91
CA GLU A 43 14.25 -10.13 5.64
C GLU A 43 13.37 -8.88 5.62
N SER A 44 12.10 -9.07 5.98
CA SER A 44 11.15 -7.96 6.14
C SER A 44 10.19 -8.15 7.30
N PHE A 45 9.65 -7.03 7.79
CA PHE A 45 8.50 -7.01 8.68
C PHE A 45 7.39 -6.13 8.10
N PRO A 46 6.16 -6.65 7.93
CA PRO A 46 5.74 -8.02 8.23
C PRO A 46 6.46 -9.05 7.35
N LYS A 47 6.54 -10.30 7.81
CA LYS A 47 7.13 -11.39 7.01
C LYS A 47 6.08 -11.94 6.04
N PHE A 48 6.25 -11.67 4.75
CA PHE A 48 5.35 -12.13 3.67
C PHE A 48 6.07 -12.95 2.59
N TYR A 49 7.36 -13.19 2.78
CA TYR A 49 8.20 -14.00 1.91
C TYR A 49 8.75 -15.21 2.68
N ASN A 50 8.75 -16.37 2.03
CA ASN A 50 9.37 -17.57 2.55
C ASN A 50 10.02 -18.34 1.38
N ASP A 51 11.32 -18.58 1.47
CA ASP A 51 12.10 -19.24 0.43
C ASP A 51 12.28 -20.73 0.72
N TRP A 52 11.67 -21.58 -0.11
CA TRP A 52 11.78 -23.04 0.00
C TRP A 52 12.78 -23.66 -0.97
N ARG A 53 13.56 -22.84 -1.69
CA ARG A 53 14.64 -23.36 -2.55
C ARG A 53 15.69 -24.05 -1.69
N TRP A 54 16.26 -25.13 -2.21
CA TRP A 54 17.37 -25.82 -1.54
C TRP A 54 18.53 -24.86 -1.30
N TYR A 55 19.10 -24.85 -0.09
CA TYR A 55 20.20 -23.93 0.26
C TYR A 55 21.39 -24.04 -0.71
N LYS A 56 21.65 -25.24 -1.25
CA LYS A 56 22.70 -25.46 -2.27
C LYS A 56 22.41 -24.79 -3.61
N SER A 57 21.20 -24.30 -3.85
CA SER A 57 20.83 -23.52 -5.02
C SER A 57 21.01 -22.01 -4.80
N LEU A 58 21.25 -21.57 -3.57
CA LEU A 58 21.33 -20.15 -3.18
C LEU A 58 22.76 -19.60 -3.33
N TYR A 59 23.35 -19.71 -4.51
CA TYR A 59 24.72 -19.25 -4.77
C TYR A 59 24.86 -18.56 -6.13
N GLY A 60 25.87 -17.69 -6.23
CA GLY A 60 26.14 -16.94 -7.46
C GLY A 60 24.91 -16.22 -7.99
N LYS A 61 24.64 -16.37 -9.29
CA LYS A 61 23.48 -15.76 -9.97
C LYS A 61 22.13 -16.37 -9.57
N ASN A 62 22.12 -17.51 -8.87
CA ASN A 62 20.89 -18.20 -8.49
C ASN A 62 20.31 -17.70 -7.15
N LYS A 63 21.00 -16.80 -6.44
CA LYS A 63 20.49 -16.19 -5.18
C LYS A 63 19.13 -15.55 -5.40
N LEU A 64 19.00 -14.62 -6.34
CA LEU A 64 17.75 -13.97 -6.74
C LEU A 64 16.90 -13.43 -5.56
N PHE A 65 17.50 -13.03 -4.44
CA PHE A 65 16.75 -12.67 -3.22
C PHE A 65 15.84 -11.45 -3.44
N ASN A 66 16.34 -10.42 -4.12
CA ASN A 66 15.55 -9.24 -4.48
C ASN A 66 14.36 -9.59 -5.39
N GLU A 67 14.55 -10.47 -6.38
CA GLU A 67 13.47 -10.89 -7.27
C GLU A 67 12.40 -11.70 -6.54
N GLN A 68 12.82 -12.60 -5.64
CA GLN A 68 11.90 -13.39 -4.83
C GLN A 68 11.12 -12.51 -3.86
N PHE A 69 11.77 -11.52 -3.24
CA PHE A 69 11.11 -10.53 -2.41
C PHE A 69 10.05 -9.75 -3.18
N LEU A 70 10.36 -9.21 -4.37
CA LEU A 70 9.38 -8.50 -5.19
C LEU A 70 8.22 -9.39 -5.64
N ASN A 71 8.52 -10.63 -6.04
CA ASN A 71 7.48 -11.59 -6.40
C ASN A 71 6.52 -11.81 -5.23
N SER A 72 7.04 -12.00 -4.02
CA SER A 72 6.21 -12.14 -2.81
C SER A 72 5.48 -10.85 -2.44
N TYR A 73 6.10 -9.68 -2.60
CA TYR A 73 5.46 -8.39 -2.36
C TYR A 73 4.20 -8.22 -3.22
N TYR A 74 4.31 -8.32 -4.56
CA TYR A 74 3.14 -8.16 -5.44
C TYR A 74 2.05 -9.20 -5.15
N ARG A 75 2.43 -10.45 -4.86
CA ARG A 75 1.45 -11.51 -4.52
C ARG A 75 0.73 -11.29 -3.20
N ASN A 76 1.26 -10.44 -2.32
CA ASN A 76 0.70 -10.15 -0.99
C ASN A 76 0.27 -8.69 -0.82
N ILE A 77 0.32 -7.85 -1.86
CA ILE A 77 0.06 -6.42 -1.74
C ILE A 77 -1.27 -6.08 -1.06
N HIS A 78 -2.33 -6.81 -1.41
CA HIS A 78 -3.67 -6.64 -0.84
C HIS A 78 -3.72 -6.92 0.68
N ASN A 79 -2.79 -7.72 1.22
CA ASN A 79 -2.70 -8.01 2.66
C ASN A 79 -2.12 -6.84 3.48
N PHE A 80 -1.61 -5.78 2.82
CA PHE A 80 -1.20 -4.56 3.52
C PHE A 80 -2.36 -3.59 3.75
N PHE A 81 -3.50 -3.78 3.09
CA PHE A 81 -4.64 -2.86 3.16
C PHE A 81 -5.45 -2.96 4.46
N ASP A 82 -5.58 -4.16 5.02
CA ASP A 82 -6.34 -4.40 6.24
C ASP A 82 -5.61 -5.38 7.16
N TYR A 83 -5.07 -4.91 8.28
CA TYR A 83 -4.25 -5.71 9.20
C TYR A 83 -5.01 -6.87 9.86
N ARG A 84 -6.35 -6.80 9.90
CA ARG A 84 -7.21 -7.71 10.67
C ARG A 84 -7.28 -9.11 10.07
N ASN A 85 -7.06 -9.22 8.76
CA ASN A 85 -7.15 -10.48 8.03
C ASN A 85 -5.90 -10.70 7.19
N CYS A 86 -5.57 -11.97 6.94
CA CYS A 86 -4.54 -12.35 5.98
C CYS A 86 -5.19 -13.28 4.96
N HIS A 87 -5.15 -12.87 3.70
CA HIS A 87 -5.76 -13.57 2.58
C HIS A 87 -4.72 -14.39 1.83
N THR A 88 -5.21 -15.34 1.04
CA THR A 88 -4.36 -16.14 0.14
C THR A 88 -3.70 -15.26 -0.91
N GLN A 89 -2.48 -15.62 -1.29
CA GLN A 89 -1.74 -14.90 -2.32
C GLN A 89 -2.53 -14.79 -3.63
N ILE A 90 -2.47 -13.61 -4.23
CA ILE A 90 -3.01 -13.34 -5.57
C ILE A 90 -1.95 -13.63 -6.65
N SER A 91 -2.33 -13.52 -7.91
CA SER A 91 -1.36 -13.53 -9.01
C SER A 91 -0.44 -12.30 -8.91
N LYS A 92 0.79 -12.44 -9.42
CA LYS A 92 1.76 -11.33 -9.44
C LYS A 92 1.26 -10.20 -10.33
N GLU A 93 0.58 -10.55 -11.41
CA GLU A 93 0.03 -9.66 -12.41
C GLU A 93 -1.05 -8.76 -11.80
N LEU A 94 -2.03 -9.35 -11.10
CA LEU A 94 -3.06 -8.57 -10.39
C LEU A 94 -2.44 -7.68 -9.30
N GLY A 95 -1.43 -8.20 -8.58
CA GLY A 95 -0.71 -7.41 -7.59
C GLY A 95 -0.02 -6.18 -8.16
N ARG A 96 0.54 -6.29 -9.38
CA ARG A 96 1.13 -5.16 -10.10
C ARG A 96 0.08 -4.16 -10.57
N GLU A 97 -1.08 -4.62 -11.03
CA GLU A 97 -2.19 -3.74 -11.40
C GLU A 97 -2.67 -2.90 -10.21
N ILE A 98 -2.82 -3.53 -9.04
CA ILE A 98 -3.17 -2.84 -7.79
C ILE A 98 -2.11 -1.79 -7.42
N GLU A 99 -0.83 -2.16 -7.50
CA GLU A 99 0.27 -1.26 -7.16
C GLU A 99 0.33 -0.05 -8.10
N VAL A 100 0.17 -0.26 -9.41
CA VAL A 100 0.17 0.82 -10.41
C VAL A 100 -1.00 1.77 -10.18
N GLU A 101 -2.22 1.26 -9.98
CA GLU A 101 -3.38 2.14 -9.72
C GLU A 101 -3.25 2.87 -8.38
N SER A 102 -2.72 2.23 -7.34
CA SER A 102 -2.49 2.85 -6.03
C SER A 102 -1.43 3.95 -6.10
N PHE A 103 -0.34 3.71 -6.82
CA PHE A 103 0.71 4.70 -7.02
C PHE A 103 0.24 5.87 -7.89
N ASN A 104 -0.56 5.59 -8.93
CA ASN A 104 -1.21 6.63 -9.74
C ASN A 104 -2.14 7.50 -8.90
N PHE A 105 -2.92 6.89 -8.00
CA PHE A 105 -3.79 7.61 -7.07
C PHE A 105 -2.98 8.54 -6.15
N ILE A 106 -1.98 8.01 -5.43
CA ILE A 106 -1.15 8.81 -4.51
C ILE A 106 -0.43 9.93 -5.27
N SER A 107 0.12 9.66 -6.45
CA SER A 107 0.80 10.66 -7.28
C SER A 107 -0.14 11.80 -7.72
N GLN A 108 -1.42 11.51 -7.97
CA GLN A 108 -2.42 12.54 -8.29
C GLN A 108 -2.71 13.41 -7.08
N ILE A 109 -2.89 12.80 -5.89
CA ILE A 109 -3.12 13.54 -4.64
C ILE A 109 -1.90 14.42 -4.31
N ALA A 110 -0.69 13.87 -4.36
CA ALA A 110 0.53 14.62 -4.06
C ALA A 110 0.70 15.86 -4.96
N ARG A 111 0.43 15.73 -6.27
CA ARG A 111 0.46 16.87 -7.20
C ARG A 111 -0.56 17.94 -6.87
N LYS A 112 -1.72 17.56 -6.34
CA LYS A 112 -2.78 18.51 -5.99
C LYS A 112 -2.49 19.21 -4.68
N GLU A 113 -1.95 18.49 -3.69
CA GLU A 113 -1.40 19.08 -2.46
C GLU A 113 -0.31 20.12 -2.79
N ASP A 114 0.65 19.79 -3.66
CA ASP A 114 1.70 20.73 -4.11
C ASP A 114 1.14 22.00 -4.77
N ASN A 115 -0.02 21.90 -5.42
CA ASN A 115 -0.71 23.01 -6.09
C ASN A 115 -1.80 23.67 -5.21
N ASN A 116 -1.98 23.22 -3.96
CA ASN A 116 -3.04 23.64 -3.06
C ASN A 116 -4.46 23.52 -3.71
N ASP A 117 -4.68 22.44 -4.46
CA ASP A 117 -5.91 22.15 -5.19
C ASP A 117 -6.72 21.04 -4.49
N ALA A 118 -7.70 21.42 -3.69
CA ALA A 118 -8.57 20.48 -2.97
C ALA A 118 -9.71 19.88 -3.82
N ILE A 119 -9.77 20.14 -5.14
CA ILE A 119 -10.88 19.68 -5.99
C ILE A 119 -10.79 18.18 -6.25
N ILE A 120 -11.78 17.41 -5.83
CA ILE A 120 -11.90 16.01 -6.22
C ILE A 120 -12.40 15.95 -7.67
N ASP A 121 -11.52 15.58 -8.60
CA ASP A 121 -11.83 15.43 -10.02
C ASP A 121 -12.13 13.96 -10.38
N ASP A 122 -12.62 13.77 -11.61
CA ASP A 122 -13.02 12.44 -12.11
C ASP A 122 -11.86 11.45 -12.12
N LYS A 123 -10.60 11.88 -12.22
CA LYS A 123 -9.45 10.96 -12.24
C LYS A 123 -9.26 10.34 -10.86
N ILE A 124 -9.31 11.15 -9.81
CA ILE A 124 -9.22 10.68 -8.41
C ILE A 124 -10.38 9.73 -8.10
N PHE A 125 -11.60 10.13 -8.49
CA PHE A 125 -12.79 9.30 -8.30
C PHE A 125 -12.65 7.95 -9.01
N ASN A 126 -12.24 7.94 -10.29
CA ASN A 126 -12.05 6.71 -11.05
C ASN A 126 -10.95 5.83 -10.46
N SER A 127 -9.83 6.39 -9.98
CA SER A 127 -8.78 5.62 -9.31
C SER A 127 -9.30 4.90 -8.06
N ILE A 128 -10.10 5.58 -7.22
CA ILE A 128 -10.71 4.95 -6.04
C ILE A 128 -11.70 3.84 -6.45
N GLN A 129 -12.49 4.04 -7.50
CA GLN A 129 -13.39 3.00 -8.00
C GLN A 129 -12.64 1.79 -8.55
N ASN A 130 -11.55 2.01 -9.30
CA ASN A 130 -10.73 0.93 -9.87
C ASN A 130 -10.05 0.11 -8.77
N ILE A 131 -9.39 0.78 -7.80
CA ILE A 131 -8.80 0.13 -6.63
C ILE A 131 -9.89 -0.64 -5.87
N GLY A 132 -11.05 -0.01 -5.66
CA GLY A 132 -12.19 -0.64 -5.00
C GLY A 132 -12.67 -1.90 -5.72
N LEU A 133 -12.71 -1.90 -7.05
CA LEU A 133 -13.07 -3.07 -7.85
C LEU A 133 -12.06 -4.20 -7.68
N PHE A 134 -10.76 -3.92 -7.80
CA PHE A 134 -9.71 -4.93 -7.59
C PHE A 134 -9.79 -5.55 -6.20
N MET A 135 -9.88 -4.71 -5.17
CA MET A 135 -9.90 -5.13 -3.79
C MET A 135 -11.18 -5.93 -3.48
N SER A 136 -12.32 -5.47 -3.97
CA SER A 136 -13.60 -6.16 -3.77
C SER A 136 -13.68 -7.54 -4.44
N ASN A 137 -13.00 -7.72 -5.58
CA ASN A 137 -12.88 -9.03 -6.24
C ASN A 137 -12.01 -10.01 -5.43
N ILE A 138 -11.10 -9.50 -4.61
CA ILE A 138 -10.29 -10.31 -3.69
C ILE A 138 -11.10 -10.64 -2.43
N ASN A 139 -11.81 -9.65 -1.88
CA ASN A 139 -12.59 -9.80 -0.66
C ASN A 139 -13.82 -8.87 -0.65
N GLU A 140 -15.01 -9.48 -0.65
CA GLU A 140 -16.29 -8.77 -0.65
C GLU A 140 -16.51 -7.86 0.57
N TYR A 141 -15.84 -8.11 1.69
CA TYR A 141 -15.94 -7.26 2.89
C TYR A 141 -15.49 -5.82 2.64
N TRP A 142 -14.67 -5.58 1.62
CA TRP A 142 -14.18 -4.24 1.30
C TRP A 142 -15.13 -3.43 0.41
N ILE A 143 -16.11 -4.07 -0.26
CA ILE A 143 -17.07 -3.41 -1.16
C ILE A 143 -17.74 -2.21 -0.49
N ASN A 144 -18.30 -2.42 0.70
CA ASN A 144 -19.03 -1.37 1.41
C ASN A 144 -18.13 -0.21 1.83
N SER A 145 -16.85 -0.48 2.10
CA SER A 145 -15.89 0.56 2.49
C SER A 145 -15.51 1.44 1.29
N PHE A 146 -15.23 0.84 0.14
CA PHE A 146 -14.93 1.59 -1.08
C PHE A 146 -16.15 2.34 -1.60
N LYS A 147 -17.34 1.72 -1.57
CA LYS A 147 -18.58 2.39 -1.94
C LYS A 147 -18.85 3.60 -1.06
N GLU A 148 -18.69 3.47 0.25
CA GLU A 148 -18.88 4.58 1.19
C GLU A 148 -17.94 5.76 0.90
N VAL A 149 -16.69 5.51 0.52
CA VAL A 149 -15.74 6.55 0.11
C VAL A 149 -16.13 7.17 -1.24
N ALA A 150 -16.51 6.36 -2.22
CA ALA A 150 -16.93 6.85 -3.53
C ALA A 150 -18.19 7.75 -3.42
N ASP A 151 -19.21 7.30 -2.70
CA ASP A 151 -20.44 8.05 -2.44
C ASP A 151 -20.12 9.40 -1.75
N LEU A 152 -19.14 9.42 -0.84
CA LEU A 152 -18.68 10.64 -0.17
C LEU A 152 -17.99 11.61 -1.15
N MET A 153 -17.13 11.09 -2.03
CA MET A 153 -16.40 11.88 -3.02
C MET A 153 -17.32 12.49 -4.08
N GLU A 154 -18.40 11.81 -4.46
CA GLU A 154 -19.39 12.30 -5.42
C GLU A 154 -20.10 13.57 -4.94
N SER A 155 -20.23 13.75 -3.61
CA SER A 155 -20.87 14.94 -3.02
C SER A 155 -20.09 16.24 -3.24
N LYS A 156 -18.82 16.17 -3.69
CA LYS A 156 -17.87 17.28 -3.99
C LYS A 156 -17.57 18.27 -2.85
N SER A 157 -18.38 18.29 -1.79
CA SER A 157 -18.13 19.04 -0.56
C SER A 157 -18.22 18.11 0.64
N ILE A 158 -17.07 17.70 1.16
CA ILE A 158 -16.98 16.77 2.29
C ILE A 158 -16.97 17.56 3.59
N THR A 159 -17.93 17.32 4.49
CA THR A 159 -17.94 17.92 5.83
C THR A 159 -17.51 16.92 6.91
N LYS A 160 -17.11 17.43 8.08
CA LYS A 160 -16.85 16.59 9.26
C LYS A 160 -18.04 15.69 9.63
N ASN A 161 -19.26 16.20 9.44
CA ASN A 161 -20.47 15.43 9.75
C ASN A 161 -20.62 14.23 8.81
N ASP A 162 -20.25 14.38 7.53
CA ASP A 162 -20.33 13.29 6.55
C ASP A 162 -19.31 12.20 6.90
N ILE A 163 -18.08 12.58 7.23
CA ILE A 163 -17.03 11.65 7.69
C ILE A 163 -17.49 10.93 8.98
N SER A 164 -18.10 11.65 9.93
CA SER A 164 -18.55 11.06 11.20
C SER A 164 -19.67 10.02 11.06
N LYS A 165 -20.37 10.01 9.93
CA LYS A 165 -21.45 9.06 9.63
C LYS A 165 -20.94 7.79 8.92
N MET A 166 -19.68 7.74 8.52
CA MET A 166 -19.07 6.57 7.89
C MET A 166 -19.07 5.38 8.86
N LYS A 167 -19.42 4.19 8.36
CA LYS A 167 -19.64 2.97 9.14
C LYS A 167 -18.70 1.84 8.76
N TYR A 168 -18.10 1.89 7.57
CA TYR A 168 -17.34 0.78 7.01
C TYR A 168 -15.86 1.14 6.89
N PHE A 169 -15.54 2.27 6.23
CA PHE A 169 -14.17 2.63 5.91
C PHE A 169 -13.30 2.84 7.15
N HIS A 170 -13.82 3.48 8.19
CA HIS A 170 -13.07 3.78 9.43
C HIS A 170 -12.57 2.54 10.19
N LYS A 171 -13.04 1.34 9.82
CA LYS A 171 -12.61 0.06 10.40
C LYS A 171 -11.40 -0.53 9.69
N LEU A 172 -11.08 -0.05 8.50
CA LEU A 172 -9.91 -0.45 7.74
C LEU A 172 -8.69 0.27 8.29
N PHE A 173 -7.62 -0.48 8.50
CA PHE A 173 -6.35 0.07 8.90
C PHE A 173 -5.25 -0.79 8.27
N GLY A 174 -4.36 -0.15 7.52
CA GLY A 174 -3.31 -0.85 6.81
C GLY A 174 -2.12 -1.21 7.71
N ARG A 175 -1.17 -1.95 7.13
CA ARG A 175 0.19 -2.06 7.68
C ARG A 175 1.01 -0.95 7.03
N GLU A 176 1.22 0.14 7.76
CA GLU A 176 1.72 1.41 7.22
C GLU A 176 3.10 1.32 6.58
N LEU A 177 4.03 0.57 7.19
CA LEU A 177 5.42 0.52 6.77
C LEU A 177 5.90 -0.93 6.63
N ILE A 178 6.67 -1.18 5.56
CA ILE A 178 7.44 -2.41 5.40
C ILE A 178 8.87 -2.12 5.84
N TYR A 179 9.28 -2.72 6.95
CA TYR A 179 10.68 -2.70 7.37
C TYR A 179 11.43 -3.74 6.56
N VAL A 180 12.56 -3.35 5.95
CA VAL A 180 13.40 -4.24 5.16
C VAL A 180 14.81 -4.25 5.75
N SER A 181 15.35 -5.45 5.96
CA SER A 181 16.76 -5.66 6.29
C SER A 181 17.49 -6.10 5.04
N ALA A 182 18.57 -5.40 4.70
CA ALA A 182 19.38 -5.69 3.52
C ALA A 182 20.83 -5.99 3.93
N ILE A 183 21.45 -6.96 3.25
CA ILE A 183 22.84 -7.35 3.45
C ILE A 183 23.67 -6.95 2.25
N LYS A 184 24.90 -6.49 2.50
CA LYS A 184 25.82 -6.13 1.43
C LYS A 184 26.27 -7.39 0.68
N LEU A 185 26.31 -7.29 -0.66
CA LEU A 185 26.77 -8.36 -1.56
C LEU A 185 28.24 -8.73 -1.37
#